data_AF-A0A1H9ZXN1-F1
#
_entry.id   AF-A0A1H9ZXN1-F1
#
_cell.length_a   1.000
_cell.length_b   1.000
_cell.length_c   1.000
_cell.angle_alpha   90.00
_cell.angle_beta   90.00
_cell.angle_gamma   90.00
#
_symmetry.space_group_name_H-M   'P 1'
#
loop_
_entity.id
_entity.type
_entity.pdbx_description
1 polymer ?
#
loop_
_entity_poly.entity_id
_entity_poly.type
_entity_poly.pdbx_seq_one_letter_code
_entity_poly.pdbx_strand_id
1 'polypeptide(L)'
;MFTSLVIIFLSTLKEVKYLFNNMESTAPVEAGETYDVTIEDIAREGDGIARVSGFVIFVPGAKVGDEVSIKITKVMRKFAFGELV
;
A
#
# COMPACT_ATOMS: atom_id res chain seq x y z
N MET A 1 -10.95 -31.95 30.87
CA MET A 1 -9.61 -31.35 31.08
C MET A 1 -8.89 -30.95 29.79
N PHE A 2 -9.30 -31.40 28.59
CA PHE A 2 -8.63 -31.04 27.33
C PHE A 2 -9.10 -29.73 26.68
N THR A 3 -10.29 -29.23 27.01
CA THR A 3 -10.88 -28.02 26.43
C THR A 3 -10.14 -26.75 26.84
N SER A 4 -9.64 -26.67 28.08
CA SER A 4 -8.97 -25.47 28.59
C SER A 4 -7.67 -25.14 27.86
N LEU A 5 -6.88 -26.16 27.46
CA LEU A 5 -5.58 -25.96 26.82
C LEU A 5 -5.72 -25.47 25.35
N VAL A 6 -6.74 -25.96 24.65
CA VAL A 6 -7.05 -25.53 23.27
C VAL A 6 -7.57 -24.09 23.27
N ILE A 7 -8.37 -23.71 24.27
CA ILE A 7 -8.88 -22.34 24.41
C ILE A 7 -7.74 -21.36 24.70
N ILE A 8 -6.79 -21.72 25.58
CA ILE A 8 -5.62 -20.89 25.88
C ILE A 8 -4.72 -20.72 24.63
N PHE A 9 -4.52 -21.77 23.83
CA PHE A 9 -3.74 -21.67 22.59
C PHE A 9 -4.43 -20.78 21.54
N LEU A 10 -5.75 -20.93 21.37
CA LEU A 10 -6.53 -20.09 20.46
C LEU A 10 -6.66 -18.64 20.92
N SER A 11 -6.69 -18.37 22.24
CA SER A 11 -6.69 -17.00 22.77
C SER A 11 -5.35 -16.31 22.51
N THR A 12 -4.23 -17.02 22.73
CA THR A 12 -2.88 -16.50 22.44
C THR A 12 -2.70 -16.21 20.95
N LEU A 13 -3.21 -17.06 20.04
CA LEU A 13 -3.17 -16.78 18.59
C LEU A 13 -4.05 -15.59 18.18
N LYS A 14 -5.20 -15.38 18.85
CA LYS A 14 -6.05 -14.21 18.63
C LYS A 14 -5.37 -12.93 19.10
N GLU A 15 -4.73 -12.92 20.27
CA GLU A 15 -3.97 -11.75 20.75
C GLU A 15 -2.78 -11.42 19.86
N VAL A 16 -1.99 -12.43 19.47
CA VAL A 16 -0.86 -12.23 18.55
C VAL A 16 -1.35 -11.65 17.22
N LYS A 17 -2.45 -12.17 16.65
CA LYS A 17 -3.05 -11.60 15.44
C LYS A 17 -3.58 -10.18 15.64
N TYR A 18 -4.17 -9.88 16.80
CA TYR A 18 -4.67 -8.53 17.13
C TYR A 18 -3.53 -7.51 17.23
N LEU A 19 -2.37 -7.90 17.76
CA LEU A 19 -1.17 -7.07 17.84
C LEU A 19 -0.55 -6.77 16.46
N PHE A 20 -0.62 -7.71 15.51
CA PHE A 20 -0.15 -7.46 14.14
C PHE A 20 -1.14 -6.65 13.29
N ASN A 21 -2.44 -6.65 13.63
CA ASN A 21 -3.50 -6.01 12.85
C ASN A 21 -3.84 -4.58 13.29
N ASN A 22 -3.10 -4.01 14.25
CA ASN A 22 -3.14 -2.59 14.66
C ASN A 22 -2.04 -1.80 13.91
N MET A 23 -2.02 -1.82 12.57
CA MET A 23 -2.56 -0.72 11.75
C MET A 23 -2.35 0.68 12.35
N GLU A 24 -1.45 1.44 11.74
CA GLU A 24 -1.88 2.50 10.82
C GLU A 24 -0.80 2.61 9.73
N SER A 25 -1.05 1.98 8.58
CA SER A 25 -0.67 2.65 7.35
C SER A 25 -1.93 3.38 6.90
N THR A 26 -2.05 4.65 7.29
CA THR A 26 -3.00 5.64 6.75
C THR A 26 -2.71 5.95 5.26
N ALA A 27 -2.09 5.01 4.56
CA ALA A 27 -1.84 5.12 3.15
C ALA A 27 -3.10 4.61 2.43
N PRO A 28 -3.68 5.39 1.50
CA PRO A 28 -4.88 5.01 0.75
C PRO A 28 -4.60 3.93 -0.32
N VAL A 29 -3.43 3.29 -0.28
CA VAL A 29 -2.96 2.33 -1.28
C VAL A 29 -2.30 1.13 -0.62
N GLU A 30 -2.49 -0.04 -1.21
CA GLU A 30 -1.92 -1.31 -0.75
C GLU A 30 -0.83 -1.83 -1.69
N ALA A 31 0.22 -2.44 -1.14
CA ALA A 31 1.28 -3.05 -1.93
C ALA A 31 0.80 -4.35 -2.58
N GLY A 32 1.04 -4.51 -3.88
CA GLY A 32 0.63 -5.65 -4.69
C GLY A 32 -0.64 -5.40 -5.50
N GLU A 33 -1.41 -4.36 -5.15
CA GLU A 33 -2.62 -3.99 -5.87
C GLU A 33 -2.35 -3.06 -7.05
N THR A 34 -3.31 -3.03 -7.98
CA THR A 34 -3.29 -2.16 -9.16
C THR A 34 -4.34 -1.08 -9.00
N TYR A 35 -3.96 0.16 -9.30
CA TYR A 35 -4.83 1.32 -9.26
C TYR A 35 -4.75 2.10 -10.57
N ASP A 36 -5.89 2.55 -11.06
CA ASP A 36 -5.97 3.48 -12.17
C ASP A 36 -5.79 4.89 -11.64
N VAL A 37 -4.71 5.55 -12.08
CA VAL A 37 -4.35 6.89 -11.61
C VAL A 37 -3.99 7.78 -12.79
N THR A 38 -4.21 9.07 -12.61
CA THR A 38 -3.75 10.09 -13.55
C THR A 38 -2.43 10.64 -13.04
N ILE A 39 -1.44 10.75 -13.93
CA ILE A 39 -0.17 11.39 -13.61
C ILE A 39 -0.35 12.91 -13.65
N GLU A 40 -0.23 13.56 -12.49
CA GLU A 40 -0.41 15.00 -12.37
C GLU A 40 0.87 15.78 -12.64
N ASP A 41 2.03 15.18 -12.37
CA ASP A 41 3.33 15.87 -12.43
C ASP A 41 4.48 14.90 -12.77
N ILE A 42 5.64 15.45 -13.14
CA ILE A 42 6.88 14.72 -13.37
C ILE A 42 7.96 15.27 -12.44
N ALA A 43 8.67 14.37 -11.76
CA ALA A 43 9.87 14.69 -11.00
C ALA A 43 11.04 15.05 -11.94
N ARG A 44 12.03 15.78 -11.42
CA ARG A 44 13.23 16.18 -12.20
C ARG A 44 14.03 15.00 -12.76
N GLU A 45 13.93 13.83 -12.15
CA GLU A 45 14.61 12.60 -12.56
C GLU A 45 13.87 11.86 -13.70
N GLY A 46 12.66 12.32 -14.06
CA GLY A 46 11.81 11.70 -15.07
C GLY A 46 10.76 10.75 -14.51
N ASP A 47 10.61 10.66 -13.18
CA ASP A 47 9.57 9.86 -12.55
C ASP A 47 8.21 10.56 -12.62
N GLY A 48 7.17 9.85 -13.05
CA GLY A 48 5.79 10.33 -12.97
C GLY A 48 5.32 10.35 -11.52
N ILE A 49 4.55 11.40 -11.18
CA ILE A 49 3.97 11.58 -9.86
C ILE A 49 2.45 11.45 -9.98
N ALA A 50 1.92 10.37 -9.42
CA ALA A 50 0.49 10.19 -9.23
C ALA A 50 0.08 10.60 -7.82
N ARG A 51 -1.13 11.12 -7.68
CA ARG A 51 -1.66 11.56 -6.38
C ARG A 51 -3.03 10.91 -6.14
N VAL A 52 -3.11 10.06 -5.13
CA VAL A 52 -4.36 9.39 -4.73
C VAL A 52 -4.76 9.91 -3.36
N SER A 53 -5.86 10.67 -3.30
CA SER A 53 -6.35 11.27 -2.03
C SER A 53 -5.28 12.05 -1.26
N GLY A 54 -4.38 12.75 -1.98
CA GLY A 54 -3.26 13.49 -1.38
C GLY A 54 -2.00 12.66 -1.05
N PHE A 55 -2.04 11.34 -1.28
CA PHE A 55 -0.90 10.45 -1.11
C PHE A 55 -0.09 10.35 -2.41
N VAL A 56 1.22 10.53 -2.29
CA VAL A 56 2.13 10.61 -3.44
C VAL A 56 2.59 9.21 -3.83
N ILE A 57 2.49 8.90 -5.12
CA ILE A 57 2.95 7.64 -5.69
C ILE A 57 3.93 7.95 -6.82
N PHE A 58 5.13 7.40 -6.71
CA PHE A 58 6.16 7.55 -7.73
C PHE A 58 6.05 6.41 -8.73
N VAL A 59 5.97 6.77 -10.02
CA VAL A 59 5.76 5.85 -11.14
C VAL A 59 6.80 6.15 -12.22
N PRO A 60 7.94 5.43 -12.24
CA PRO A 60 8.97 5.66 -13.24
C PRO A 60 8.44 5.32 -14.64
N GLY A 61 8.77 6.17 -15.62
CA GLY A 61 8.37 5.99 -17.02
C GLY A 61 6.96 6.47 -17.38
N ALA A 62 6.19 6.98 -16.41
CA ALA A 62 4.88 7.57 -16.66
C ALA A 62 5.00 9.06 -17.04
N LYS A 63 4.13 9.54 -17.93
CA LYS A 63 4.14 10.92 -18.42
C LYS A 63 2.99 11.73 -17.84
N VAL A 64 3.22 13.03 -17.65
CA VAL A 64 2.18 13.96 -17.19
C VAL A 64 0.99 13.95 -18.15
N GLY A 65 -0.21 13.80 -17.59
CA GLY A 65 -1.47 13.77 -18.32
C GLY A 65 -1.92 12.39 -18.79
N ASP A 66 -1.12 11.35 -18.57
CA ASP A 66 -1.53 9.98 -18.89
C ASP A 66 -2.41 9.40 -17.76
N GLU A 67 -3.50 8.73 -18.16
CA GLU A 67 -4.27 7.83 -17.30
C GLU A 67 -3.75 6.41 -17.49
N VAL A 68 -3.12 5.89 -16.45
CA VAL A 68 -2.43 4.60 -16.50
C VAL A 68 -2.80 3.76 -15.29
N SER A 69 -2.89 2.45 -15.52
CA SER A 69 -2.94 1.48 -14.44
C SER A 69 -1.53 1.33 -13.88
N ILE A 70 -1.38 1.48 -12.57
CA ILE A 70 -0.11 1.29 -11.87
C ILE A 70 -0.25 0.19 -10.85
N LYS A 71 0.76 -0.66 -10.73
CA LYS A 71 0.86 -1.66 -9.67
C LYS A 71 1.75 -1.13 -8.57
N ILE A 72 1.23 -1.09 -7.34
CA ILE A 72 2.01 -0.64 -6.20
C ILE A 72 2.96 -1.75 -5.79
N THR A 73 4.26 -1.49 -5.82
CA THR A 73 5.27 -2.47 -5.41
C THR A 73 5.60 -2.32 -3.93
N LYS A 74 5.58 -1.09 -3.42
CA LYS A 74 5.97 -0.78 -2.05
C LYS A 74 5.25 0.44 -1.51
N VAL A 75 4.60 0.28 -0.36
CA VAL A 75 3.97 1.37 0.37
C VAL A 75 4.86 1.79 1.54
N MET A 76 5.18 3.08 1.60
CA MET A 76 5.91 3.69 2.71
C MET A 76 4.94 4.54 3.55
N ARG A 77 5.42 5.09 4.67
CA ARG A 77 4.58 5.88 5.58
C ARG A 77 3.98 7.16 4.97
N LYS A 78 4.64 7.77 3.99
CA LYS A 78 4.25 9.07 3.41
C LYS A 78 4.03 9.05 1.89
N PHE A 79 4.43 7.98 1.23
CA PHE A 79 4.38 7.83 -0.23
C PHE A 79 4.44 6.35 -0.59
N ALA A 80 4.18 6.02 -1.85
CA ALA A 80 4.39 4.67 -2.38
C ALA A 80 5.19 4.69 -3.68
N PHE A 81 5.72 3.54 -4.03
CA PHE A 81 6.30 3.26 -5.34
C PHE A 81 5.34 2.35 -6.10
N GLY A 82 5.11 2.70 -7.36
CA GLY A 82 4.37 1.88 -8.31
C GLY A 82 5.13 1.73 -9.61
N GLU A 83 4.75 0.73 -10.39
CA GLU A 83 5.25 0.49 -11.74
C GLU A 83 4.08 0.47 -12.72
N LEU A 84 4.29 0.91 -13.96
CA LEU A 84 3.31 0.79 -15.04
C LEU A 84 3.06 -0.68 -15.36
N VAL A 85 1.80 -1.06 -15.52
CA VAL A 85 1.38 -2.42 -15.92
C VAL A 85 0.98 -2.47 -17.39
#